data_AF-U9UT63-F1
#
_entry.id   AF-U9UT63-F1
#
_cell.length_a   1.000
_cell.length_b   1.000
_cell.length_c   1.000
_cell.angle_alpha   90.00
_cell.angle_beta   90.00
_cell.angle_gamma   90.00
#
_symmetry.space_group_name_H-M   'P 1'
#
loop_
_entity.id
_entity.type
_entity.pdbx_description
1 polymer ?
#
loop_
_entity_poly.entity_id
_entity_poly.type
_entity_poly.pdbx_seq_one_letter_code
_entity_poly.pdbx_strand_id
1 'polypeptide(L)'
;MTERDGRHLIRILKKDRKMTLQELHENFVDSTSTHVCKKTLLNYLHEQGFYSRVGVRKPLVTETNRIKRLNWAKERKLWINEWDSVI
;
A
#
# COMPACT_ATOMS: atom_id res chain seq x y z
N MET A 1 13.44 18.39 9.74
CA MET A 1 13.33 17.69 8.45
C MET A 1 13.31 18.73 7.36
N THR A 2 14.18 18.64 6.38
CA THR A 2 14.12 19.49 5.20
C THR A 2 13.04 19.00 4.23
N GLU A 3 12.65 19.83 3.26
CA GLU A 3 11.72 19.41 2.21
C GLU A 3 12.28 18.25 1.36
N ARG A 4 13.61 18.20 1.17
CA ARG A 4 14.28 17.09 0.48
C ARG A 4 14.14 15.79 1.25
N ASP A 5 14.33 15.83 2.57
CA ASP A 5 14.19 14.67 3.45
C ASP A 5 12.75 14.15 3.41
N GLY A 6 11.77 15.05 3.46
CA GLY A 6 10.36 14.71 3.37
C GLY A 6 10.00 14.00 2.06
N ARG A 7 10.46 14.52 0.92
CA ARG A 7 10.29 13.86 -0.39
C ARG A 7 10.96 12.49 -0.45
N HIS A 8 12.13 12.35 0.17
CA HIS A 8 12.85 11.09 0.23
C HIS A 8 12.14 10.05 1.09
N LEU A 9 11.66 10.45 2.28
CA LEU A 9 10.86 9.61 3.16
C LEU A 9 9.61 9.06 2.45
N ILE A 10 8.86 9.93 1.76
CA ILE A 10 7.67 9.53 1.00
C ILE A 10 8.04 8.55 -0.13
N ARG A 11 9.20 8.71 -0.77
CA ARG A 11 9.67 7.80 -1.80
C ARG A 11 9.96 6.41 -1.24
N ILE A 12 10.63 6.32 -0.09
CA ILE A 12 10.89 5.05 0.61
C ILE A 12 9.56 4.37 0.96
N LEU A 13 8.63 5.10 1.59
CA LEU A 13 7.31 4.57 1.95
C LEU A 13 6.51 4.08 0.74
N LYS A 14 6.58 4.78 -0.40
CA LYS A 14 5.85 4.38 -1.62
C LYS A 14 6.43 3.13 -2.27
N LYS A 15 7.72 2.83 -2.08
CA LYS A 15 8.38 1.62 -2.60
C LYS A 15 7.83 0.36 -1.92
N ASP A 16 7.69 0.39 -0.60
CA ASP A 16 6.99 -0.66 0.15
C ASP A 16 6.05 -0.06 1.20
N ARG A 17 4.77 -0.05 0.87
CA ARG A 17 3.73 0.51 1.75
C ARG A 17 3.35 -0.43 2.91
N LYS A 18 3.99 -1.58 3.06
CA LYS A 18 3.78 -2.52 4.17
C LYS A 18 4.87 -2.47 5.22
N MET A 19 5.96 -1.74 4.97
CA MET A 19 7.04 -1.60 5.93
C MET A 19 6.56 -1.01 7.26
N THR A 20 7.17 -1.45 8.34
CA THR A 20 6.93 -0.92 9.68
C THR A 20 7.57 0.46 9.83
N LEU A 21 7.14 1.21 10.85
CA LEU A 21 7.76 2.50 11.18
C LEU A 21 9.24 2.34 11.56
N GLN A 22 9.63 1.21 12.15
CA GLN A 22 11.02 0.92 12.51
C GLN A 22 11.88 0.77 11.26
N GLU A 23 11.48 -0.11 10.34
CA GLU A 23 12.19 -0.34 9.08
C GLU A 23 12.23 0.94 8.24
N LEU A 24 11.15 1.73 8.22
CA LEU A 24 11.13 3.02 7.52
C LEU A 24 12.14 4.00 8.12
N HIS A 25 12.25 4.04 9.45
CA HIS A 25 13.19 4.91 10.17
C HIS A 25 14.64 4.51 9.90
N GLU A 26 14.96 3.23 10.01
CA GLU A 26 16.30 2.69 9.71
C GLU A 26 16.69 2.99 8.26
N ASN A 27 15.83 2.63 7.29
CA ASN A 27 16.08 2.94 5.88
C ASN A 27 16.27 4.44 5.62
N PHE A 28 15.52 5.30 6.33
CA PHE A 28 15.65 6.74 6.18
C PHE A 28 16.99 7.27 6.72
N VAL A 29 17.40 6.82 7.90
CA VAL A 29 18.68 7.21 8.54
C VAL A 29 19.88 6.63 7.79
N ASP A 30 19.78 5.41 7.25
CA ASP A 30 20.87 4.81 6.48
C ASP A 30 21.06 5.50 5.13
N SER A 31 19.96 5.97 4.53
CA SER A 31 20.00 6.67 3.24
C SER A 31 20.18 8.18 3.34
N THR A 32 20.07 8.74 4.54
CA THR A 32 20.17 10.19 4.79
C THR A 32 21.04 10.42 6.01
N SER A 33 22.06 11.27 5.94
CA SER A 33 22.90 11.64 7.11
C SER A 33 22.15 12.47 8.19
N THR A 34 20.81 12.43 8.20
CA THR A 34 19.96 13.19 9.11
C THR A 34 19.38 12.26 10.17
N HIS A 35 19.78 12.47 11.42
CA HIS A 35 19.23 11.75 12.56
C HIS A 35 17.94 12.42 13.04
N VAL A 36 16.82 11.75 12.87
CA VAL A 36 15.51 12.15 13.40
C VAL A 36 14.93 11.03 14.24
N CYS A 37 14.14 11.35 15.26
CA CYS A 37 13.43 10.33 16.01
C CYS A 37 12.22 9.81 15.22
N LYS A 38 11.80 8.57 15.51
CA LYS A 38 10.60 7.94 14.92
C LYS A 38 9.35 8.79 15.05
N LYS A 39 9.20 9.52 16.18
CA LYS A 39 8.05 10.37 16.44
C LYS A 39 7.97 11.56 15.46
N THR A 40 9.11 12.15 15.10
CA THR A 40 9.18 13.20 14.09
C THR A 40 8.77 12.69 12.71
N LEU A 41 9.27 11.53 12.30
CA LEU A 41 8.85 10.90 11.03
C LEU A 41 7.34 10.65 11.02
N LEU A 42 6.79 10.09 12.10
CA LEU A 42 5.37 9.80 12.20
C LEU A 42 4.50 11.07 12.11
N ASN A 43 4.88 12.14 12.82
CA ASN A 43 4.15 13.40 12.75
C ASN A 43 4.17 13.98 11.33
N TYR A 44 5.34 13.97 10.67
CA TYR A 44 5.44 14.40 9.28
C TYR A 44 4.58 13.56 8.35
N LEU A 45 4.57 12.22 8.50
CA LEU A 45 3.71 11.35 7.70
C LEU A 45 2.22 11.68 7.89
N HIS A 46 1.79 11.95 9.12
CA HIS A 46 0.42 12.36 9.40
C HIS A 46 0.07 13.71 8.76
N GLU A 47 0.97 14.70 8.81
CA GLU A 47 0.81 16.00 8.11
C GLU A 47 0.66 15.82 6.59
N GLN A 48 1.33 14.81 6.03
CA GLN A 48 1.23 14.44 4.61
C GLN A 48 0.02 13.51 4.30
N GLY A 49 -0.81 13.19 5.30
CA GLY A 49 -2.02 12.37 5.14
C GLY A 49 -1.80 10.86 5.13
N PHE A 50 -0.63 10.38 5.54
CA PHE A 50 -0.35 8.95 5.68
C PHE A 50 -0.66 8.47 7.09
N TYR A 51 -1.54 7.48 7.19
CA TYR A 51 -1.92 6.86 8.46
C TYR A 51 -1.70 5.35 8.41
N SER A 52 -1.75 4.71 9.58
CA SER A 52 -1.74 3.25 9.68
C SER A 52 -2.94 2.65 8.95
N ARG A 53 -2.77 1.44 8.43
CA ARG A 53 -3.79 0.73 7.65
C ARG A 53 -3.72 -0.77 7.89
N VAL A 54 -4.86 -1.42 7.82
CA VAL A 54 -4.97 -2.88 7.94
C VAL A 54 -5.42 -3.45 6.61
N GLY A 55 -4.69 -4.44 6.09
CA GLY A 55 -5.07 -5.14 4.87
C GLY A 55 -6.31 -6.01 5.09
N VAL A 56 -7.26 -5.96 4.16
CA VAL A 56 -8.43 -6.86 4.16
C VAL A 56 -7.96 -8.30 3.93
N ARG A 57 -8.43 -9.23 4.78
CA ARG A 57 -8.15 -10.66 4.60
C ARG A 57 -8.93 -11.18 3.39
N LYS A 58 -8.23 -11.84 2.46
CA LYS A 58 -8.83 -12.46 1.28
C LYS A 58 -8.44 -13.94 1.24
N PRO A 59 -9.30 -14.84 0.74
CA PRO A 59 -8.92 -16.23 0.52
C PRO A 59 -7.80 -16.30 -0.51
N LEU A 60 -6.93 -17.30 -0.37
CA LEU A 60 -5.89 -17.57 -1.36
C LEU A 60 -6.55 -18.04 -2.66
N VAL A 61 -6.31 -17.33 -3.74
CA VAL A 61 -6.75 -17.71 -5.09
C VAL A 61 -5.52 -18.16 -5.86
N THR A 62 -5.52 -19.43 -6.28
CA THR A 62 -4.44 -19.98 -7.11
C THR A 62 -4.35 -19.23 -8.45
N GLU A 63 -3.18 -19.27 -9.09
CA GLU A 63 -2.93 -18.61 -10.36
C GLU A 63 -3.99 -18.99 -11.43
N THR A 64 -4.28 -20.29 -11.54
CA THR A 64 -5.31 -20.83 -12.42
C THR A 64 -6.71 -20.27 -12.13
N ASN A 65 -7.10 -20.22 -10.85
CA ASN A 65 -8.41 -19.70 -10.46
C ASN A 65 -8.51 -18.18 -10.66
N ARG A 66 -7.40 -17.44 -10.51
CA ARG A 66 -7.36 -15.99 -10.78
C ARG A 66 -7.61 -15.72 -12.27
N ILE A 67 -7.00 -16.49 -13.17
CA ILE A 67 -7.23 -16.37 -14.62
C ILE A 67 -8.69 -16.70 -14.96
N LYS A 68 -9.23 -17.82 -14.44
CA LYS A 68 -10.64 -18.21 -14.65
C LYS A 68 -11.61 -17.11 -14.21
N ARG A 69 -11.43 -16.58 -12.99
CA ARG A 69 -12.27 -15.50 -12.44
C ARG A 69 -12.18 -14.23 -13.30
N LEU A 70 -10.98 -13.86 -13.74
CA LEU A 70 -10.79 -12.68 -14.58
C LEU A 70 -11.49 -12.82 -15.94
N ASN A 71 -11.33 -13.96 -16.61
CA ASN A 71 -11.98 -14.21 -17.89
C ASN A 71 -13.50 -14.22 -17.75
N TRP A 72 -14.01 -14.94 -16.74
CA TRP A 72 -15.43 -15.01 -16.44
C TRP A 72 -16.05 -13.61 -16.23
N ALA A 73 -15.36 -12.74 -15.49
CA ALA A 73 -15.79 -11.36 -15.25
C ALA A 73 -15.71 -10.48 -16.52
N LYS A 74 -14.69 -10.67 -17.37
CA LYS A 74 -14.54 -9.92 -18.62
C LYS A 74 -15.65 -10.25 -19.62
N GLU A 75 -15.96 -11.54 -19.79
CA GLU A 75 -17.03 -12.03 -20.67
C GLU A 75 -18.40 -11.44 -20.28
N ARG A 76 -18.58 -11.13 -18.99
CA ARG A 76 -19.85 -10.72 -18.38
C ARG A 76 -19.84 -9.27 -17.94
N LYS A 77 -18.91 -8.46 -18.47
CA LYS A 77 -18.77 -7.05 -18.09
C LYS A 77 -20.04 -6.23 -18.33
N LEU A 78 -20.83 -6.60 -19.34
CA LEU A 78 -22.06 -5.91 -19.73
C LEU A 78 -23.32 -6.54 -19.13
N TRP A 79 -23.17 -7.56 -18.26
CA TRP A 79 -24.33 -8.14 -17.58
C TRP A 79 -24.93 -7.12 -16.62
N ILE A 80 -26.25 -7.00 -16.69
CA ILE A 80 -27.03 -6.11 -15.82
C ILE A 80 -28.15 -6.93 -15.19
N ASN A 81 -29.01 -7.54 -16.00
CA ASN A 81 -30.16 -8.33 -15.53
C ASN A 81 -29.82 -9.82 -15.40
N GLU A 82 -28.74 -10.26 -16.04
CA GLU A 82 -28.29 -11.65 -16.05
C GLU A 82 -27.72 -12.09 -14.71
N TRP A 83 -27.33 -11.14 -13.84
CA TRP A 83 -26.84 -11.43 -12.50
C TRP A 83 -27.88 -12.12 -11.62
N ASP A 84 -29.17 -11.84 -11.83
CA ASP A 84 -30.28 -12.43 -11.07
C ASP A 84 -30.42 -13.94 -11.33
N SER A 85 -29.82 -14.43 -12.41
CA SER A 85 -29.85 -15.85 -12.79
C SER A 85 -28.64 -16.65 -12.27
N VAL A 86 -27.66 -15.99 -11.64
CA VAL A 86 -26.48 -16.63 -11.07
C VAL A 86 -26.76 -17.00 -9.61
N ILE A 87 -26.95 -18.30 -9.35
CA ILE A 87 -27.17 -18.88 -8.01
C ILE A 87 -25.83 -19.08 -7.28
#